data_AF-A0A1F5NN80-F1
#
_entry.id   AF-A0A1F5NN80-F1
#
_cell.length_a   1.000
_cell.length_b   1.000
_cell.length_c   1.000
_cell.angle_alpha   90.00
_cell.angle_beta   90.00
_cell.angle_gamma   90.00
#
_symmetry.space_group_name_H-M   'P 1'
#
loop_
_entity.id
_entity.type
_entity.pdbx_description
1 polymer ?
#
loop_
_entity_poly.entity_id
_entity_poly.type
_entity_poly.pdbx_seq_one_letter_code
_entity_poly.pdbx_strand_id
1 'polypeptide(L)'
;MANEQQNLTPQNIASITWKNFELLKPEWLGDERIMAQVKLFVMDTADSSDSADASRALQILHKHLEKIPDLVNQRPDIFEEYMRLLSVLKACFLVMMSPNDVSTFMKENLLSTMEVLDFDITQKINDLFLVYYKFPDGQQEIAKTLVKAMETSEEYLGTVSLKLKGREHDEDPIVSNWIIDYNQYSVSLAGTTGGQVKRGGVERASYVTHSPNVRGLREDEKTILRRVLELYDWLKSFLPAAQIPRTAPYYRAEHVTVPIPRASSPSASQVRPPQIPRPQQTPPPPAAVKPQPPPANSQAQGLTPRELISEIRPSSAISEQRLATSKIPPTQSPIANRQSPKRVLPPPPRPPKLMPNLPSAGRVMTRAAMPPAPAVPPRPISPVAKPSTLEELHKIQEEERSFSVNAAVARAGSKEEGGQVVSGDDRVEQKLQELEKKLEEEV
;
A
#
# COMPACT_ATOMS: atom_id res chain seq x y z
N MET A 1 -9.45 -43.28 -13.87
CA MET A 1 -8.79 -42.08 -13.32
C MET A 1 -7.81 -42.37 -12.16
N ALA A 2 -7.78 -43.56 -11.55
CA ALA A 2 -6.85 -43.85 -10.44
C ALA A 2 -5.36 -44.05 -10.86
N ASN A 3 -5.06 -44.23 -12.15
CA ASN A 3 -3.70 -44.57 -12.60
C ASN A 3 -2.82 -43.35 -12.98
N GLU A 4 -3.37 -42.15 -13.15
CA GLU A 4 -2.58 -40.96 -13.51
C GLU A 4 -1.95 -40.26 -12.31
N GLN A 5 -2.40 -40.54 -11.07
CA GLN A 5 -1.88 -39.88 -9.87
C GLN A 5 -0.53 -40.44 -9.39
N GLN A 6 -0.04 -41.56 -9.93
CA GLN A 6 1.13 -42.26 -9.38
C GLN A 6 2.50 -41.72 -9.85
N ASN A 7 2.56 -40.81 -10.83
CA ASN A 7 3.84 -40.37 -11.43
C ASN A 7 4.15 -38.87 -11.28
N LEU A 8 3.44 -38.14 -10.43
CA LEU A 8 3.81 -36.76 -10.13
C LEU A 8 5.07 -36.75 -9.25
N THR A 9 6.15 -36.21 -9.81
CA THR A 9 7.39 -35.90 -9.09
C THR A 9 7.70 -34.43 -9.31
N PRO A 10 8.42 -33.75 -8.40
CA PRO A 10 8.74 -32.33 -8.55
C PRO A 10 9.33 -31.96 -9.91
N GLN A 11 10.17 -32.84 -10.45
CA GLN A 11 10.84 -32.65 -11.74
C GLN A 11 9.92 -32.73 -12.97
N ASN A 12 8.74 -33.34 -12.84
CA ASN A 12 7.82 -33.60 -13.94
C ASN A 12 6.65 -32.60 -13.97
N ILE A 13 6.53 -31.71 -12.97
CA ILE A 13 5.47 -30.71 -12.91
C ILE A 13 5.91 -29.50 -13.72
N ALA A 14 5.42 -29.41 -14.96
CA ALA A 14 5.69 -28.26 -15.84
C ALA A 14 4.90 -27.01 -15.44
N SER A 15 3.66 -27.19 -14.96
CA SER A 15 2.81 -26.12 -14.45
C SER A 15 1.88 -26.62 -13.34
N ILE A 16 1.53 -25.73 -12.41
CA ILE A 16 0.55 -26.01 -11.36
C ILE A 16 -0.84 -25.59 -11.86
N THR A 17 -1.79 -26.51 -11.71
CA THR A 17 -3.22 -26.35 -11.99
C THR A 17 -3.98 -26.71 -10.72
N TRP A 18 -5.25 -26.35 -10.62
CA TRP A 18 -6.09 -26.75 -9.48
C TRP A 18 -6.02 -28.25 -9.13
N LYS A 19 -6.00 -29.12 -10.16
CA LYS A 19 -5.97 -30.58 -9.98
C LYS A 19 -4.69 -31.07 -9.31
N ASN A 20 -3.53 -30.50 -9.66
CA ASN A 20 -2.26 -30.96 -9.09
C ASN A 20 -1.84 -30.13 -7.87
N PHE A 21 -2.34 -28.89 -7.71
CA PHE A 21 -2.13 -28.07 -6.53
C PHE A 21 -2.65 -28.75 -5.27
N GLU A 22 -3.85 -29.33 -5.35
CA GLU A 22 -4.45 -30.12 -4.25
C GLU A 22 -3.71 -31.42 -3.93
N LEU A 23 -2.95 -31.92 -4.91
CA LEU A 23 -2.20 -33.17 -4.80
C LEU A 23 -0.72 -32.92 -4.49
N LEU A 24 -0.31 -31.66 -4.28
CA LEU A 24 1.05 -31.33 -3.87
C LEU A 24 1.36 -32.03 -2.56
N LYS A 25 2.49 -32.74 -2.53
CA LYS A 25 2.99 -33.30 -1.29
C LYS A 25 3.72 -32.20 -0.51
N PRO A 26 3.52 -32.09 0.82
CA PRO A 26 4.18 -31.07 1.63
C PRO A 26 5.70 -31.03 1.43
N GLU A 27 6.34 -32.20 1.30
CA GLU A 27 7.80 -32.31 1.19
C GLU A 27 8.34 -31.68 -0.10
N TRP A 28 7.48 -31.43 -1.10
CA TRP A 28 7.85 -30.79 -2.35
C TRP A 28 7.93 -29.27 -2.26
N LEU A 29 7.36 -28.65 -1.22
CA LEU A 29 7.41 -27.19 -1.05
C LEU A 29 8.83 -26.68 -0.78
N GLY A 30 9.77 -27.54 -0.34
CA GLY A 30 11.18 -27.16 -0.22
C GLY A 30 11.93 -27.08 -1.56
N ASP A 31 11.31 -27.44 -2.68
CA ASP A 31 11.91 -27.41 -4.02
C ASP A 31 11.67 -26.05 -4.71
N GLU A 32 12.75 -25.42 -5.17
CA GLU A 32 12.71 -24.09 -5.81
C GLU A 32 11.84 -24.05 -7.09
N ARG A 33 11.78 -25.15 -7.85
CA ARG A 33 10.94 -25.22 -9.06
C ARG A 33 9.48 -25.27 -8.68
N ILE A 34 9.14 -26.06 -7.67
CA ILE A 34 7.77 -26.13 -7.16
C ILE A 34 7.36 -24.79 -6.57
N MET A 35 8.23 -24.15 -5.81
CA MET A 35 8.02 -22.78 -5.37
C MET A 35 7.70 -21.87 -6.57
N ALA A 36 8.57 -21.76 -7.57
CA ALA A 36 8.32 -20.93 -8.75
C ALA A 36 6.96 -21.19 -9.42
N GLN A 37 6.57 -22.47 -9.56
CA GLN A 37 5.26 -22.84 -10.12
C GLN A 37 4.09 -22.45 -9.20
N VAL A 38 4.24 -22.56 -7.88
CA VAL A 38 3.22 -22.12 -6.92
C VAL A 38 3.04 -20.61 -7.00
N LYS A 39 4.14 -19.85 -7.13
CA LYS A 39 4.06 -18.39 -7.32
C LYS A 39 3.25 -18.03 -8.56
N LEU A 40 3.56 -18.62 -9.71
CA LEU A 40 2.81 -18.38 -10.94
C LEU A 40 1.32 -18.69 -10.75
N PHE A 41 1.00 -19.85 -10.17
CA PHE A 41 -0.39 -20.24 -9.88
C PHE A 41 -1.10 -19.26 -8.93
N VAL A 42 -0.42 -18.78 -7.88
CA VAL A 42 -0.97 -17.79 -6.94
C VAL A 42 -1.20 -16.44 -7.63
N MET A 43 -0.30 -16.01 -8.50
CA MET A 43 -0.46 -14.77 -9.26
C MET A 43 -1.62 -14.88 -10.27
N ASP A 44 -1.75 -15.99 -10.99
CA ASP A 44 -2.89 -16.26 -11.88
C ASP A 44 -4.21 -16.24 -11.09
N THR A 45 -4.21 -16.81 -9.87
CA THR A 45 -5.36 -16.78 -8.96
C THR A 45 -5.66 -15.36 -8.46
N ALA A 46 -4.63 -14.53 -8.24
CA ALA A 46 -4.80 -13.16 -7.83
C ALA A 46 -5.40 -12.30 -8.96
N ASP A 47 -5.00 -12.54 -10.20
CA ASP A 47 -5.45 -11.81 -11.38
C ASP A 47 -6.91 -12.16 -11.75
N SER A 48 -7.35 -13.39 -11.52
CA SER A 48 -8.74 -13.82 -11.78
C SER A 48 -9.77 -13.05 -10.95
N SER A 49 -9.34 -12.47 -9.82
CA SER A 49 -10.19 -11.76 -8.86
C SER A 49 -11.32 -12.62 -8.26
N ASP A 50 -11.21 -13.95 -8.35
CA ASP A 50 -12.13 -14.88 -7.69
C ASP A 50 -11.68 -15.13 -6.24
N SER A 51 -12.39 -14.51 -5.29
CA SER A 51 -12.10 -14.64 -3.87
C SER A 51 -12.30 -16.07 -3.32
N ALA A 52 -13.16 -16.89 -3.95
CA ALA A 52 -13.37 -18.28 -3.51
C ALA A 52 -12.16 -19.15 -3.85
N ASP A 53 -11.63 -18.97 -5.07
CA ASP A 53 -10.41 -19.61 -5.53
C ASP A 53 -9.21 -19.16 -4.68
N ALA A 54 -9.04 -17.87 -4.42
CA ALA A 54 -7.97 -17.38 -3.54
C ALA A 54 -8.05 -17.96 -2.11
N SER A 55 -9.25 -18.03 -1.53
CA SER A 55 -9.48 -18.63 -0.21
C SER A 55 -9.15 -20.13 -0.19
N ARG A 56 -9.55 -20.87 -1.24
CA ARG A 56 -9.20 -22.29 -1.39
C ARG A 56 -7.70 -22.49 -1.50
N ALA A 57 -7.02 -21.69 -2.33
CA ALA A 57 -5.57 -21.76 -2.50
C ALA A 57 -4.84 -21.49 -1.18
N LEU A 58 -5.28 -20.48 -0.43
CA LEU A 58 -4.74 -20.13 0.88
C LEU A 58 -4.82 -21.31 1.86
N GLN A 59 -6.01 -21.92 1.98
CA GLN A 59 -6.24 -23.04 2.90
C GLN A 59 -5.38 -24.25 2.56
N ILE A 60 -5.26 -24.58 1.27
CA ILE A 60 -4.42 -25.70 0.81
C ILE A 60 -2.96 -25.43 1.14
N LEU A 61 -2.43 -24.26 0.75
CA LEU A 61 -1.03 -23.92 0.94
C LEU A 61 -0.67 -23.84 2.43
N HIS A 62 -1.50 -23.16 3.23
CA HIS A 62 -1.34 -23.06 4.68
C HIS A 62 -1.30 -24.45 5.34
N LYS A 63 -2.24 -25.33 5.00
CA LYS A 63 -2.30 -26.72 5.49
C LYS A 63 -1.08 -27.54 5.08
N HIS A 64 -0.50 -27.30 3.90
CA HIS A 64 0.73 -27.98 3.50
C HIS A 64 1.94 -27.48 4.31
N LEU A 65 2.07 -26.16 4.51
CA LEU A 65 3.15 -25.60 5.32
C LEU A 65 3.09 -26.04 6.79
N GLU A 66 1.90 -26.16 7.37
CA GLU A 66 1.71 -26.70 8.73
C GLU A 66 2.29 -28.12 8.90
N LYS A 67 2.42 -28.90 7.82
CA LYS A 67 2.94 -30.27 7.84
C LYS A 67 4.46 -30.35 7.72
N ILE A 68 5.14 -29.25 7.41
CA ILE A 68 6.59 -29.19 7.22
C ILE A 68 7.22 -28.07 8.07
N PRO A 69 7.04 -28.10 9.40
CA PRO A 69 7.54 -27.02 10.27
C PRO A 69 9.07 -26.82 10.18
N ASP A 70 9.81 -27.86 9.78
CA ASP A 70 11.26 -27.78 9.61
C ASP A 70 11.69 -26.91 8.42
N LEU A 71 10.79 -26.60 7.49
CA LEU A 71 11.08 -25.75 6.32
C LEU A 71 11.62 -24.39 6.76
N VAL A 72 11.11 -23.84 7.87
CA VAL A 72 11.56 -22.56 8.45
C VAL A 72 13.05 -22.58 8.76
N ASN A 73 13.57 -23.69 9.26
CA ASN A 73 14.98 -23.83 9.65
C ASN A 73 15.86 -24.29 8.49
N GLN A 74 15.33 -25.13 7.60
CA GLN A 74 16.10 -25.73 6.50
C GLN A 74 16.26 -24.78 5.31
N ARG A 75 15.19 -24.05 4.95
CA ARG A 75 15.10 -23.17 3.79
C ARG A 75 14.27 -21.92 4.15
N PRO A 76 14.80 -21.03 5.01
CA PRO A 76 14.09 -19.82 5.44
C PRO A 76 13.71 -18.91 4.26
N ASP A 77 14.56 -18.86 3.22
CA ASP A 77 14.34 -18.13 1.98
C ASP A 77 13.03 -18.54 1.27
N ILE A 78 12.81 -19.84 1.12
CA ILE A 78 11.62 -20.40 0.48
C ILE A 78 10.40 -20.21 1.39
N PHE A 79 10.56 -20.40 2.69
CA PHE A 79 9.47 -20.21 3.64
C PHE A 79 8.96 -18.76 3.63
N GLU A 80 9.87 -17.76 3.65
CA GLU A 80 9.51 -16.35 3.55
C GLU A 80 8.77 -16.02 2.24
N GLU A 81 9.16 -16.60 1.12
CA GLU A 81 8.42 -16.45 -0.15
C GLU A 81 6.99 -16.99 -0.03
N TYR A 82 6.78 -18.16 0.59
CA TYR A 82 5.43 -18.68 0.82
C TYR A 82 4.60 -17.80 1.75
N MET A 83 5.21 -17.21 2.77
CA MET A 83 4.50 -16.28 3.66
C MET A 83 4.00 -15.06 2.88
N ARG A 84 4.81 -14.52 1.97
CA ARG A 84 4.40 -13.44 1.06
C ARG A 84 3.25 -13.85 0.13
N LEU A 85 3.33 -15.05 -0.44
CA LEU A 85 2.24 -15.58 -1.28
C LEU A 85 0.93 -15.79 -0.47
N LEU A 86 1.02 -16.22 0.78
CA LEU A 86 -0.15 -16.30 1.66
C LEU A 86 -0.74 -14.91 1.95
N SER A 87 0.08 -13.88 2.14
CA SER A 87 -0.40 -12.50 2.29
C SER A 87 -1.07 -11.98 1.01
N VAL A 88 -0.56 -12.33 -0.17
CA VAL A 88 -1.21 -12.04 -1.47
C VAL A 88 -2.57 -12.73 -1.57
N LEU A 89 -2.63 -14.03 -1.31
CA LEU A 89 -3.90 -14.77 -1.31
C LEU A 89 -4.89 -14.18 -0.30
N LYS A 90 -4.41 -13.74 0.87
CA LYS A 90 -5.22 -12.99 1.86
C LYS A 90 -5.81 -11.69 1.32
N ALA A 91 -5.00 -10.89 0.63
CA ALA A 91 -5.48 -9.67 0.01
C ALA A 91 -6.55 -9.92 -1.06
N CYS A 92 -6.51 -11.05 -1.77
CA CYS A 92 -7.50 -11.38 -2.81
C CYS A 92 -8.91 -11.71 -2.28
N PHE A 93 -9.07 -12.02 -1.00
CA PHE A 93 -10.39 -12.27 -0.41
C PHE A 93 -10.82 -11.22 0.62
N LEU A 94 -10.20 -10.03 0.65
CA LEU A 94 -10.62 -8.92 1.52
C LEU A 94 -12.14 -8.66 1.46
N VAL A 95 -12.74 -8.80 0.28
CA VAL A 95 -14.18 -8.64 0.03
C VAL A 95 -15.05 -9.58 0.88
N MET A 96 -14.52 -10.74 1.26
CA MET A 96 -15.21 -11.75 2.07
C MET A 96 -14.89 -11.66 3.56
N MET A 97 -13.92 -10.83 3.95
CA MET A 97 -13.47 -10.66 5.33
C MET A 97 -14.39 -9.71 6.12
N SER A 98 -14.43 -9.88 7.44
CA SER A 98 -15.07 -8.89 8.30
C SER A 98 -14.23 -7.60 8.33
N PRO A 99 -14.82 -6.42 8.62
CA PRO A 99 -14.06 -5.18 8.74
C PRO A 99 -12.91 -5.24 9.76
N ASN A 100 -13.08 -6.03 10.82
CA ASN A 100 -12.02 -6.25 11.80
C ASN A 100 -10.88 -7.07 11.22
N ASP A 101 -11.17 -8.15 10.49
CA ASP A 101 -10.13 -8.98 9.87
C ASP A 101 -9.40 -8.22 8.76
N VAL A 102 -10.11 -7.37 8.00
CA VAL A 102 -9.50 -6.46 7.03
C VAL A 102 -8.54 -5.49 7.73
N SER A 103 -8.96 -4.90 8.87
CA SER A 103 -8.11 -4.02 9.68
C SER A 103 -6.87 -4.76 10.20
N THR A 104 -7.02 -5.98 10.71
CA THR A 104 -5.92 -6.84 11.15
C THR A 104 -4.97 -7.16 10.00
N PHE A 105 -5.49 -7.53 8.84
CA PHE A 105 -4.70 -7.77 7.64
C PHE A 105 -3.84 -6.53 7.29
N MET A 106 -4.43 -5.34 7.28
CA MET A 106 -3.71 -4.09 6.98
C MET A 106 -2.64 -3.72 8.01
N LYS A 107 -2.72 -4.25 9.24
CA LYS A 107 -1.74 -4.00 10.30
C LYS A 107 -0.54 -4.93 10.23
N GLU A 108 -0.78 -6.17 9.84
CA GLU A 108 0.16 -7.30 10.05
C GLU A 108 0.71 -7.89 8.76
N ASN A 109 0.07 -7.64 7.60
CA ASN A 109 0.41 -8.29 6.33
C ASN A 109 0.63 -7.31 5.18
N LEU A 110 0.57 -6.00 5.43
CA LEU A 110 0.62 -5.00 4.37
C LEU A 110 1.97 -5.01 3.66
N LEU A 111 3.08 -5.03 4.40
CA LEU A 111 4.42 -5.00 3.79
C LEU A 111 4.70 -6.28 3.02
N SER A 112 4.37 -7.44 3.60
CA SER A 112 4.52 -8.74 2.96
C SER A 112 3.80 -8.81 1.61
N THR A 113 2.61 -8.21 1.52
CA THR A 113 1.88 -8.09 0.26
C THR A 113 2.52 -7.07 -0.70
N MET A 114 3.02 -5.94 -0.20
CA MET A 114 3.66 -4.89 -1.01
C MET A 114 5.05 -5.27 -1.55
N GLU A 115 5.70 -6.29 -0.99
CA GLU A 115 6.95 -6.85 -1.52
C GLU A 115 6.75 -7.58 -2.85
N VAL A 116 5.54 -8.08 -3.13
CA VAL A 116 5.22 -8.70 -4.40
C VAL A 116 4.94 -7.60 -5.42
N LEU A 117 5.94 -7.32 -6.27
CA LEU A 117 5.91 -6.18 -7.22
C LEU A 117 4.74 -6.23 -8.19
N ASP A 118 4.40 -7.43 -8.68
CA ASP A 118 3.35 -7.63 -9.68
C ASP A 118 1.93 -7.67 -9.09
N PHE A 119 1.80 -7.57 -7.76
CA PHE A 119 0.50 -7.61 -7.10
C PHE A 119 -0.01 -6.21 -6.77
N ASP A 120 -1.19 -5.82 -7.28
CA ASP A 120 -1.82 -4.54 -6.96
C ASP A 120 -2.88 -4.65 -5.86
N ILE A 121 -2.45 -4.38 -4.62
CA ILE A 121 -3.35 -4.32 -3.46
C ILE A 121 -4.40 -3.19 -3.56
N THR A 122 -4.09 -2.10 -4.29
CA THR A 122 -5.02 -0.97 -4.45
C THR A 122 -6.27 -1.42 -5.18
N GLN A 123 -6.09 -2.24 -6.22
CA GLN A 123 -7.21 -2.85 -6.94
C GLN A 123 -8.06 -3.73 -6.01
N LYS A 124 -7.45 -4.55 -5.15
CA LYS A 124 -8.21 -5.41 -4.22
C LYS A 124 -8.98 -4.62 -3.17
N ILE A 125 -8.42 -3.50 -2.70
CA ILE A 125 -9.14 -2.58 -1.80
C ILE A 125 -10.26 -1.85 -2.56
N ASN A 126 -10.06 -1.54 -3.84
CA ASN A 126 -11.12 -0.97 -4.68
C ASN A 126 -12.28 -1.96 -4.87
N ASP A 127 -11.99 -3.25 -5.07
CA ASP A 127 -13.00 -4.31 -5.12
C ASP A 127 -13.80 -4.39 -3.81
N LEU A 128 -13.11 -4.27 -2.66
CA LEU A 128 -13.75 -4.12 -1.35
C LEU A 128 -14.66 -2.89 -1.30
N PHE A 129 -14.20 -1.73 -1.78
CA PHE A 129 -14.98 -0.49 -1.79
C PHE A 129 -16.24 -0.59 -2.66
N LEU A 130 -16.24 -1.39 -3.72
CA LEU A 130 -17.43 -1.63 -4.53
C LEU A 130 -18.55 -2.33 -3.74
N VAL A 131 -18.19 -3.23 -2.81
CA VAL A 131 -19.16 -3.87 -1.90
C VAL A 131 -19.75 -2.86 -0.93
N TYR A 132 -18.94 -1.90 -0.46
CA TYR A 132 -19.39 -0.88 0.49
C TYR A 132 -20.05 0.35 -0.15
N TYR A 133 -19.99 0.49 -1.49
CA TYR A 133 -20.52 1.65 -2.22
C TYR A 133 -22.03 1.87 -2.01
N LYS A 134 -22.79 0.80 -1.77
CA LYS A 134 -24.26 0.89 -1.58
C LYS A 134 -24.66 1.42 -0.20
N PHE A 135 -23.75 1.46 0.77
CA PHE A 135 -24.03 1.95 2.10
C PHE A 135 -23.70 3.45 2.19
N PRO A 136 -24.59 4.28 2.75
CA PRO A 136 -24.26 5.67 3.07
C PRO A 136 -22.96 5.72 3.88
N ASP A 137 -22.00 6.50 3.40
CA ASP A 137 -20.66 6.65 4.00
C ASP A 137 -19.83 5.35 4.12
N GLY A 138 -20.29 4.24 3.52
CA GLY A 138 -19.65 2.93 3.67
C GLY A 138 -18.19 2.92 3.22
N GLN A 139 -17.90 3.54 2.07
CA GLN A 139 -16.53 3.72 1.58
C GLN A 139 -15.66 4.59 2.49
N GLN A 140 -16.24 5.62 3.11
CA GLN A 140 -15.50 6.51 4.00
C GLN A 140 -15.15 5.82 5.32
N GLU A 141 -16.09 5.06 5.89
CA GLU A 141 -15.87 4.32 7.14
C GLU A 141 -14.86 3.18 6.96
N ILE A 142 -14.92 2.45 5.83
CA ILE A 142 -13.89 1.45 5.55
C ILE A 142 -12.53 2.12 5.30
N ALA A 143 -12.45 3.19 4.50
CA ALA A 143 -11.19 3.90 4.26
C ALA A 143 -10.58 4.43 5.57
N LYS A 144 -11.41 4.98 6.48
CA LYS A 144 -11.01 5.42 7.81
C LYS A 144 -10.45 4.27 8.65
N THR A 145 -11.06 3.10 8.56
CA THR A 145 -10.59 1.89 9.22
C THR A 145 -9.22 1.46 8.69
N LEU A 146 -9.03 1.44 7.37
CA LEU A 146 -7.75 1.08 6.74
C LEU A 146 -6.65 2.09 7.07
N VAL A 147 -6.95 3.40 7.01
CA VAL A 147 -6.00 4.46 7.39
C VAL A 147 -5.56 4.29 8.84
N LYS A 148 -6.50 4.06 9.76
CA LYS A 148 -6.20 3.83 11.18
C LYS A 148 -5.37 2.56 11.37
N ALA A 149 -5.65 1.50 10.61
CA ALA A 149 -4.88 0.26 10.63
C ALA A 149 -3.41 0.52 10.23
N MET A 150 -3.17 1.22 9.13
CA MET A 150 -1.83 1.61 8.70
C MET A 150 -1.11 2.51 9.72
N GLU A 151 -1.82 3.48 10.32
CA GLU A 151 -1.30 4.35 11.37
C GLU A 151 -1.00 3.63 12.70
N THR A 152 -1.43 2.37 12.84
CA THR A 152 -1.16 1.52 14.01
C THR A 152 -0.48 0.21 13.63
N SER A 153 0.11 0.12 12.43
CA SER A 153 0.88 -1.04 11.99
C SER A 153 2.26 -1.05 12.66
N GLU A 154 2.66 -2.24 13.10
CA GLU A 154 3.94 -2.53 13.75
C GLU A 154 4.89 -3.29 12.79
N GLU A 155 4.56 -3.39 11.50
CA GLU A 155 5.43 -4.00 10.49
C GLU A 155 6.69 -3.16 10.28
N TYR A 156 7.86 -3.81 10.29
CA TYR A 156 9.17 -3.17 10.12
C TYR A 156 9.49 -2.92 8.65
N LEU A 157 9.92 -1.70 8.32
CA LEU A 157 10.41 -1.32 7.00
C LEU A 157 11.79 -0.66 7.12
N GLY A 158 12.83 -1.45 6.84
CA GLY A 158 14.22 -1.05 7.00
C GLY A 158 14.81 -1.41 8.36
N THR A 159 16.11 -1.14 8.51
CA THR A 159 16.89 -1.52 9.70
C THR A 159 17.39 -0.33 10.53
N VAL A 160 17.27 0.88 9.99
CA VAL A 160 17.80 2.11 10.60
C VAL A 160 16.67 2.85 11.32
N SER A 161 16.87 3.17 12.60
CA SER A 161 15.91 3.93 13.41
C SER A 161 15.64 5.33 12.83
N LEU A 162 14.43 5.84 13.07
CA LEU A 162 13.89 7.07 12.51
C LEU A 162 14.05 8.26 13.46
N LYS A 163 14.45 9.40 12.91
CA LYS A 163 14.52 10.66 13.67
C LYS A 163 13.25 11.47 13.42
N LEU A 164 12.25 11.27 14.28
CA LEU A 164 10.99 12.01 14.20
C LEU A 164 11.11 13.40 14.82
N LYS A 165 10.49 14.41 14.21
CA LYS A 165 10.57 15.79 14.71
C LYS A 165 9.97 15.89 16.10
N GLY A 166 10.73 16.47 17.02
CA GLY A 166 10.35 16.74 18.40
C GLY A 166 10.16 15.50 19.29
N ARG A 167 10.74 14.37 18.87
CA ARG A 167 11.03 13.26 19.78
C ARG A 167 12.52 13.29 20.14
N GLU A 168 12.83 12.95 21.39
CA GLU A 168 14.21 12.96 21.90
C GLU A 168 14.97 11.70 21.50
N HIS A 169 14.26 10.60 21.29
CA HIS A 169 14.82 9.30 20.95
C HIS A 169 14.56 8.95 19.49
N ASP A 170 15.49 8.20 18.91
CA ASP A 170 15.31 7.56 17.63
C ASP A 170 14.23 6.47 17.78
N GLU A 171 13.32 6.40 16.81
CA GLU A 171 12.13 5.54 16.85
C GLU A 171 12.31 4.32 15.93
N ASP A 172 11.58 3.24 16.21
CA ASP A 172 11.67 2.03 15.38
C ASP A 172 11.16 2.28 13.95
N PRO A 173 11.75 1.64 12.93
CA PRO A 173 11.40 1.87 11.53
C PRO A 173 10.13 1.13 11.09
N ILE A 174 9.07 1.21 11.88
CA ILE A 174 7.76 0.58 11.60
C ILE A 174 6.89 1.46 10.68
N VAL A 175 5.94 0.86 9.97
CA VAL A 175 5.04 1.54 9.01
C VAL A 175 4.35 2.76 9.61
N SER A 176 3.82 2.65 10.84
CA SER A 176 3.18 3.76 11.53
C SER A 176 4.11 4.95 11.73
N ASN A 177 5.37 4.73 12.12
CA ASN A 177 6.37 5.78 12.29
C ASN A 177 6.81 6.40 10.95
N TRP A 178 6.90 5.61 9.88
CA TRP A 178 7.14 6.12 8.53
C TRP A 178 6.01 7.05 8.04
N ILE A 179 4.76 6.70 8.33
CA ILE A 179 3.60 7.54 8.05
C ILE A 179 3.66 8.85 8.85
N ILE A 180 4.09 8.79 10.12
CA ILE A 180 4.30 9.99 10.95
C ILE A 180 5.39 10.89 10.36
N ASP A 181 6.55 10.35 10.00
CA ASP A 181 7.65 11.12 9.38
C ASP A 181 7.20 11.81 8.09
N TYR A 182 6.53 11.06 7.20
CA TYR A 182 5.95 11.59 5.97
C TYR A 182 4.95 12.72 6.22
N ASN A 183 4.04 12.52 7.18
CA ASN A 183 3.07 13.53 7.59
C ASN A 183 3.78 14.82 8.07
N GLN A 184 4.82 14.71 8.89
CA GLN A 184 5.57 15.86 9.41
C GLN A 184 6.38 16.58 8.33
N TYR A 185 7.02 15.82 7.42
CA TYR A 185 7.77 16.36 6.30
C TYR A 185 6.89 17.22 5.38
N SER A 186 5.71 16.70 5.00
CA SER A 186 4.79 17.41 4.10
C SER A 186 4.29 18.76 4.66
N VAL A 187 4.06 18.85 5.98
CA VAL A 187 3.61 20.10 6.62
C VAL A 187 4.71 21.17 6.59
N SER A 188 5.98 20.76 6.72
CA SER A 188 7.11 21.69 6.73
C SER A 188 7.32 22.40 5.38
N LEU A 189 7.04 21.71 4.28
CA LEU A 189 7.27 22.22 2.93
C LEU A 189 6.21 23.24 2.50
N ALA A 190 4.96 23.03 2.93
CA ALA A 190 3.85 23.83 2.44
C ALA A 190 3.75 25.24 3.06
N GLY A 191 4.56 25.55 4.08
CA GLY A 191 4.60 26.88 4.73
C GLY A 191 3.27 27.39 5.29
N THR A 192 2.21 26.58 5.22
CA THR A 192 0.83 26.97 5.48
C THR A 192 0.40 26.33 6.79
N THR A 193 0.26 27.19 7.80
CA THR A 193 -0.31 26.85 9.10
C THR A 193 -1.77 26.44 8.95
N GLY A 194 -2.02 25.14 8.72
CA GLY A 194 -3.32 24.51 8.96
C GLY A 194 -4.22 24.25 7.76
N GLY A 195 -3.73 24.43 6.52
CA GLY A 195 -4.46 24.02 5.32
C GLY A 195 -4.25 22.54 5.01
N GLN A 196 -5.31 21.84 4.58
CA GLN A 196 -5.16 20.54 3.92
C GLN A 196 -4.48 20.76 2.57
N VAL A 197 -3.16 20.63 2.56
CA VAL A 197 -2.40 20.63 1.32
C VAL A 197 -2.73 19.33 0.62
N LYS A 198 -3.35 19.42 -0.56
CA LYS A 198 -3.52 18.24 -1.43
C LYS A 198 -2.13 17.67 -1.68
N ARG A 199 -1.83 16.53 -1.05
CA ARG A 199 -0.59 15.82 -1.26
C ARG A 199 -0.71 15.04 -2.56
N GLY A 200 0.25 15.25 -3.45
CA GLY A 200 0.33 14.54 -4.73
C GLY A 200 1.61 13.72 -4.83
N GLY A 201 1.83 13.18 -6.03
CA GLY A 201 3.05 12.42 -6.33
C GLY A 201 4.33 13.24 -6.18
N VAL A 202 4.27 14.57 -6.31
CA VAL A 202 5.44 15.46 -6.20
C VAL A 202 5.95 15.51 -4.76
N GLU A 203 5.06 15.71 -3.78
CA GLU A 203 5.43 15.73 -2.36
C GLU A 203 5.98 14.37 -1.92
N ARG A 204 5.36 13.28 -2.39
CA ARG A 204 5.84 11.91 -2.13
C ARG A 204 7.22 11.66 -2.72
N ALA A 205 7.44 12.03 -3.98
CA ALA A 205 8.75 11.93 -4.63
C ALA A 205 9.81 12.79 -3.92
N SER A 206 9.42 14.00 -3.51
CA SER A 206 10.29 14.89 -2.73
C SER A 206 10.68 14.26 -1.40
N TYR A 207 9.72 13.68 -0.67
CA TYR A 207 9.98 13.00 0.59
C TYR A 207 10.93 11.82 0.42
N VAL A 208 10.64 10.92 -0.53
CA VAL A 208 11.47 9.72 -0.78
C VAL A 208 12.90 10.11 -1.19
N THR A 209 13.08 11.23 -1.88
CA THR A 209 14.40 11.67 -2.37
C THR A 209 15.20 12.46 -1.32
N HIS A 210 14.52 13.31 -0.54
CA HIS A 210 15.20 14.31 0.30
C HIS A 210 15.09 14.05 1.81
N SER A 211 14.20 13.16 2.26
CA SER A 211 14.12 12.84 3.70
C SER A 211 15.43 12.20 4.17
N PRO A 212 16.03 12.70 5.27
CA PRO A 212 17.24 12.10 5.83
C PRO A 212 16.99 10.66 6.32
N ASN A 213 15.78 10.36 6.80
CA ASN A 213 15.41 9.02 7.27
C ASN A 213 15.38 8.03 6.09
N VAL A 214 14.81 8.44 4.94
CA VAL A 214 14.70 7.58 3.75
C VAL A 214 16.05 7.27 3.10
N ARG A 215 17.08 8.11 3.33
CA ARG A 215 18.43 7.87 2.79
C ARG A 215 19.03 6.55 3.27
N GLY A 216 18.66 6.08 4.46
CA GLY A 216 19.13 4.83 5.04
C GLY A 216 18.48 3.56 4.45
N LEU A 217 17.40 3.70 3.69
CA LEU A 217 16.70 2.57 3.08
C LEU A 217 17.41 2.08 1.81
N ARG A 218 17.31 0.77 1.58
CA ARG A 218 17.67 0.15 0.30
C ARG A 218 16.67 0.54 -0.80
N GLU A 219 16.98 0.27 -2.06
CA GLU A 219 16.14 0.71 -3.18
C GLU A 219 14.83 -0.09 -3.30
N ASP A 220 14.85 -1.38 -2.96
CA ASP A 220 13.67 -2.22 -2.78
C ASP A 220 12.77 -1.67 -1.66
N GLU A 221 13.36 -1.36 -0.50
CA GLU A 221 12.65 -0.78 0.65
C GLU A 221 12.05 0.60 0.32
N LYS A 222 12.75 1.46 -0.41
CA LYS A 222 12.21 2.75 -0.90
C LYS A 222 11.04 2.56 -1.86
N THR A 223 11.10 1.51 -2.68
CA THR A 223 10.00 1.17 -3.60
C THR A 223 8.77 0.75 -2.80
N ILE A 224 8.94 -0.11 -1.79
CA ILE A 224 7.86 -0.51 -0.87
C ILE A 224 7.31 0.71 -0.13
N LEU A 225 8.17 1.54 0.46
CA LEU A 225 7.75 2.78 1.14
C LEU A 225 6.91 3.67 0.22
N ARG A 226 7.33 3.85 -1.04
CA ARG A 226 6.59 4.64 -2.02
C ARG A 226 5.18 4.09 -2.25
N ARG A 227 5.03 2.77 -2.38
CA ARG A 227 3.73 2.09 -2.55
C ARG A 227 2.85 2.21 -1.30
N VAL A 228 3.43 2.08 -0.11
CA VAL A 228 2.72 2.28 1.17
C VAL A 228 2.19 3.72 1.28
N LEU A 229 3.02 4.72 0.98
CA LEU A 229 2.60 6.12 1.02
C LEU A 229 1.57 6.47 -0.07
N GLU A 230 1.68 5.82 -1.23
CA GLU A 230 0.69 5.91 -2.29
C GLU A 230 -0.68 5.43 -1.86
N LEU A 231 -0.73 4.22 -1.30
CA LEU A 231 -1.96 3.65 -0.78
C LEU A 231 -2.53 4.53 0.36
N TYR A 232 -1.69 5.00 1.27
CA TYR A 232 -2.10 5.89 2.36
C TYR A 232 -2.75 7.18 1.86
N ASP A 233 -2.11 7.89 0.92
CA ASP A 233 -2.65 9.12 0.34
C ASP A 233 -3.95 8.85 -0.46
N TRP A 234 -3.99 7.74 -1.20
CA TRP A 234 -5.19 7.30 -1.92
C TRP A 234 -6.36 7.04 -0.97
N LEU A 235 -6.15 6.29 0.11
CA LEU A 235 -7.18 6.02 1.13
C LEU A 235 -7.68 7.32 1.80
N LYS A 236 -6.77 8.26 2.09
CA LYS A 236 -7.16 9.56 2.68
C LYS A 236 -8.01 10.41 1.74
N SER A 237 -7.93 10.21 0.43
CA SER A 237 -8.75 10.94 -0.54
C SER A 237 -10.26 10.63 -0.42
N PHE A 238 -10.61 9.49 0.17
CA PHE A 238 -11.99 9.12 0.49
C PHE A 238 -12.50 9.74 1.79
N LEU A 239 -11.63 10.31 2.62
CA LEU A 239 -12.01 10.91 3.88
C LEU A 239 -12.48 12.35 3.68
N PRO A 240 -13.59 12.77 4.31
CA PRO A 240 -14.03 14.15 4.23
C PRO A 240 -12.98 15.07 4.88
N ALA A 241 -12.76 16.23 4.26
CA ALA A 241 -11.78 17.22 4.69
C ALA A 241 -11.88 17.60 6.19
N ALA A 242 -13.09 17.54 6.75
CA ALA A 242 -13.36 17.87 8.14
C ALA A 242 -13.01 16.76 9.15
N GLN A 243 -12.88 15.50 8.71
CA GLN A 243 -12.72 14.34 9.59
C GLN A 243 -11.35 13.68 9.54
N ILE A 244 -10.42 14.15 8.69
CA ILE A 244 -9.02 13.74 8.85
C ILE A 244 -8.65 14.16 10.26
N PRO A 245 -8.37 13.22 11.19
CA PRO A 245 -7.87 13.58 12.49
C PRO A 245 -6.70 14.48 12.17
N ARG A 246 -6.79 15.77 12.54
CA ARG A 246 -5.59 16.57 12.68
C ARG A 246 -4.83 15.75 13.68
N THR A 247 -3.92 14.88 13.21
CA THR A 247 -3.08 14.04 14.05
C THR A 247 -2.65 15.00 15.10
N ALA A 248 -3.24 14.82 16.29
CA ALA A 248 -3.25 15.86 17.28
C ALA A 248 -1.78 16.25 17.45
N PRO A 249 -1.46 17.50 17.77
CA PRO A 249 -0.16 17.73 18.36
C PRO A 249 -0.12 16.86 19.62
N TYR A 250 0.38 15.64 19.49
CA TYR A 250 0.99 14.87 20.56
C TYR A 250 2.28 15.58 21.02
N TYR A 251 2.52 16.80 20.52
CA TYR A 251 3.06 17.91 21.27
C TYR A 251 2.04 18.48 22.29
N ARG A 252 1.53 17.64 23.19
CA ARG A 252 1.47 18.12 24.57
C ARG A 252 2.84 17.76 25.10
N ALA A 253 3.81 18.64 24.83
CA ALA A 253 4.94 18.77 25.71
C ALA A 253 4.29 18.96 27.09
N GLU A 254 4.20 17.90 27.87
CA GLU A 254 4.05 18.08 29.29
C GLU A 254 5.13 19.07 29.65
N HIS A 255 4.71 20.18 30.26
CA HIS A 255 5.60 21.19 30.72
C HIS A 255 6.60 20.49 31.64
N VAL A 256 7.76 20.10 31.08
CA VAL A 256 9.00 20.02 31.83
C VAL A 256 9.19 21.47 32.24
N THR A 257 8.62 21.83 33.39
CA THR A 257 9.08 22.96 34.18
C THR A 257 10.52 22.63 34.50
N VAL A 258 11.41 22.92 33.55
CA VAL A 258 12.83 23.07 33.81
C VAL A 258 12.87 24.06 34.97
N PRO A 259 13.33 23.66 36.16
CA PRO A 259 13.48 24.59 37.26
C PRO A 259 14.45 25.64 36.73
N ILE A 260 13.96 26.86 36.48
CA ILE A 260 14.81 27.99 36.17
C ILE A 260 15.76 28.08 37.36
N PRO A 261 17.08 27.81 37.21
CA PRO A 261 18.02 28.07 38.28
C PRO A 261 17.93 29.57 38.52
N ARG A 262 17.44 29.97 39.70
CA ARG A 262 17.47 31.37 40.11
C ARG A 262 18.90 31.85 39.92
N ALA A 263 19.06 32.80 39.02
CA ALA A 263 20.30 33.52 38.82
C ALA A 263 20.68 34.19 40.15
N SER A 264 21.64 33.60 40.85
CA SER A 264 22.43 34.29 41.86
C SER A 264 23.34 35.26 41.09
N SER A 265 22.89 36.51 40.98
CA SER A 265 23.72 37.62 40.53
C SER A 265 24.93 37.83 41.48
N PRO A 266 26.00 38.49 40.99
CA PRO A 266 27.36 38.04 41.17
C PRO A 266 28.05 38.67 42.38
N SER A 267 28.91 37.89 43.04
CA SER A 267 29.92 38.46 43.93
C SER A 267 31.21 38.67 43.13
N ALA A 268 31.52 39.93 42.89
CA ALA A 268 32.77 40.37 42.32
C ALA A 268 33.91 40.04 43.29
N SER A 269 34.84 39.16 42.89
CA SER A 269 36.20 39.14 43.44
C SER A 269 37.16 38.31 42.58
N GLN A 270 38.27 38.96 42.26
CA GLN A 270 39.59 38.42 41.95
C GLN A 270 39.84 37.80 40.57
N VAL A 271 40.26 38.70 39.68
CA VAL A 271 41.22 38.43 38.61
C VAL A 271 42.47 37.75 39.19
N ARG A 272 42.70 36.49 38.83
CA ARG A 272 43.99 35.79 39.01
C ARG A 272 44.73 35.73 37.66
N PRO A 273 46.05 35.95 37.65
CA PRO A 273 46.85 35.91 36.42
C PRO A 273 47.00 34.49 35.86
N PRO A 274 47.28 34.35 34.55
CA PRO A 274 47.35 33.06 33.86
C PRO A 274 48.54 32.22 34.35
N GLN A 275 48.26 31.03 34.87
CA GLN A 275 49.28 30.03 35.15
C GLN A 275 49.63 29.26 33.87
N ILE A 276 50.93 29.23 33.58
CA ILE A 276 51.55 28.47 32.49
C ILE A 276 51.34 26.96 32.77
N PRO A 277 50.85 26.16 31.81
CA PRO A 277 50.66 24.72 31.99
C PRO A 277 52.01 24.02 32.20
N ARG A 278 52.13 23.31 33.33
CA ARG A 278 53.25 22.42 33.65
C ARG A 278 53.11 21.12 32.83
N PRO A 279 54.19 20.53 32.28
CA PRO A 279 54.12 19.25 31.57
C PRO A 279 53.65 18.15 32.53
N GLN A 280 52.50 17.55 32.23
CA GLN A 280 52.00 16.41 33.01
C GLN A 280 52.81 15.16 32.66
N GLN A 281 53.32 14.53 33.72
CA GLN A 281 53.93 13.20 33.69
C GLN A 281 52.88 12.17 33.26
N THR A 282 53.27 11.32 32.33
CA THR A 282 52.52 10.15 31.88
C THR A 282 52.30 9.18 33.05
N PRO A 283 51.05 8.73 33.31
CA PRO A 283 50.80 7.66 34.27
C PRO A 283 51.29 6.31 33.72
N PRO A 284 51.74 5.38 34.60
CA PRO A 284 52.15 4.04 34.20
C PRO A 284 50.95 3.19 33.71
N PRO A 285 51.18 2.20 32.84
CA PRO A 285 50.12 1.41 32.24
C PRO A 285 49.42 0.52 33.29
N PRO A 286 48.08 0.39 33.23
CA PRO A 286 47.34 -0.51 34.10
C PRO A 286 47.65 -1.98 33.75
N ALA A 287 47.79 -2.79 34.78
CA ALA A 287 48.03 -4.22 34.70
C ALA A 287 46.92 -4.93 33.92
N ALA A 288 47.31 -5.91 33.10
CA ALA A 288 46.45 -6.73 32.27
C ALA A 288 45.36 -7.42 33.10
N VAL A 289 44.12 -6.97 32.94
CA VAL A 289 42.92 -7.66 33.43
C VAL A 289 42.61 -8.80 32.46
N LYS A 290 42.61 -10.03 32.97
CA LYS A 290 42.20 -11.23 32.23
C LYS A 290 40.76 -11.08 31.72
N PRO A 291 40.46 -11.44 30.46
CA PRO A 291 39.10 -11.38 29.92
C PRO A 291 38.21 -12.39 30.67
N GLN A 292 37.13 -11.86 31.24
CA GLN A 292 36.05 -12.63 31.84
C GLN A 292 35.12 -13.11 30.70
N PRO A 293 34.75 -14.40 30.63
CA PRO A 293 33.87 -14.90 29.58
C PRO A 293 32.46 -14.29 29.72
N PRO A 294 31.78 -13.98 28.60
CA PRO A 294 30.45 -13.40 28.63
C PRO A 294 29.43 -14.38 29.23
N PRO A 295 28.42 -13.87 29.97
CA PRO A 295 27.35 -14.70 30.52
C PRO A 295 26.51 -15.28 29.38
N ALA A 296 26.52 -16.61 29.28
CA ALA A 296 25.59 -17.38 28.46
C ALA A 296 24.21 -17.37 29.13
N ASN A 297 23.36 -16.41 28.79
CA ASN A 297 21.91 -16.59 28.70
C ASN A 297 21.21 -15.27 28.36
N SER A 298 20.94 -15.08 27.08
CA SER A 298 19.85 -14.25 26.60
C SER A 298 19.39 -14.88 25.28
N GLN A 299 18.81 -16.07 25.37
CA GLN A 299 18.01 -16.60 24.27
C GLN A 299 16.75 -15.74 24.22
N ALA A 300 16.73 -14.82 23.25
CA ALA A 300 15.49 -14.22 22.79
C ALA A 300 14.52 -15.36 22.46
N GLN A 301 13.37 -15.39 23.12
CA GLN A 301 12.29 -16.32 22.81
C GLN A 301 11.70 -15.89 21.47
N GLY A 302 12.32 -16.33 20.37
CA GLY A 302 11.70 -16.27 19.06
C GLY A 302 10.46 -17.15 19.04
N LEU A 303 9.38 -16.66 18.46
CA LEU A 303 8.16 -17.44 18.21
C LEU A 303 8.54 -18.73 17.49
N THR A 304 7.97 -19.85 17.95
CA THR A 304 8.19 -21.14 17.31
C THR A 304 7.66 -21.11 15.87
N PRO A 305 8.24 -21.85 14.92
CA PRO A 305 7.73 -21.98 13.54
C PRO A 305 6.23 -22.24 13.46
N ARG A 306 5.69 -22.97 14.45
CA ARG A 306 4.26 -23.27 14.54
C ARG A 306 3.42 -22.05 14.95
N GLU A 307 3.95 -21.18 15.80
CA GLU A 307 3.29 -19.92 16.19
C GLU A 307 3.23 -18.96 14.99
N LEU A 308 4.33 -18.81 14.24
CA LEU A 308 4.38 -18.01 13.01
C LEU A 308 3.34 -18.47 11.98
N ILE A 309 3.17 -19.78 11.80
CA ILE A 309 2.15 -20.32 10.89
C ILE A 309 0.73 -20.15 11.46
N SER A 310 0.56 -20.24 12.78
CA SER A 310 -0.74 -20.14 13.44
C SER A 310 -1.34 -18.73 13.41
N GLU A 311 -0.50 -17.70 13.40
CA GLU A 311 -0.91 -16.30 13.29
C GLU A 311 -1.53 -16.00 11.92
N ILE A 312 -1.18 -16.80 10.90
CA ILE A 312 -1.75 -16.69 9.55
C ILE A 312 -3.10 -17.40 9.40
N ARG A 313 -3.61 -18.11 10.41
CA ARG A 313 -4.79 -18.98 10.27
C ARG A 313 -5.98 -18.27 9.58
N PRO A 314 -6.53 -18.86 8.50
CA PRO A 314 -7.81 -18.40 7.97
C PRO A 314 -8.86 -18.55 9.07
N SER A 315 -9.59 -17.47 9.35
CA SER A 315 -10.67 -17.45 10.33
C SER A 315 -11.75 -18.44 9.85
N SER A 316 -11.70 -19.67 10.38
CA SER A 316 -12.51 -20.81 9.93
C SER A 316 -14.01 -20.66 10.23
N ALA A 317 -14.44 -19.51 10.76
CA ALA A 317 -15.82 -19.23 11.14
C ALA A 317 -16.72 -18.83 9.96
N ILE A 318 -16.18 -18.53 8.77
CA ILE A 318 -16.94 -17.85 7.70
C ILE A 318 -17.78 -18.83 6.84
N SER A 319 -17.45 -20.11 6.79
CA SER A 319 -18.05 -21.04 5.79
C SER A 319 -19.29 -21.81 6.25
N GLU A 320 -19.58 -21.94 7.55
CA GLU A 320 -20.70 -22.77 8.02
C GLU A 320 -22.02 -22.02 8.27
N GLN A 321 -22.02 -20.68 8.37
CA GLN A 321 -23.21 -19.92 8.81
C GLN A 321 -24.19 -19.50 7.70
N ARG A 322 -23.93 -19.80 6.41
CA ARG A 322 -24.80 -19.34 5.29
C ARG A 322 -25.64 -20.39 4.59
N LEU A 323 -25.55 -21.69 4.94
CA LEU A 323 -26.36 -22.74 4.28
C LEU A 323 -27.52 -23.32 5.12
N ALA A 324 -27.72 -22.88 6.37
CA ALA A 324 -28.82 -23.35 7.18
C ALA A 324 -29.86 -22.26 7.41
N THR A 325 -31.11 -22.55 7.02
CA THR A 325 -32.38 -21.85 7.32
C THR A 325 -32.89 -20.83 6.29
N SER A 326 -33.44 -21.33 5.17
CA SER A 326 -34.60 -20.71 4.51
C SER A 326 -35.73 -21.74 4.43
N LYS A 327 -36.54 -21.80 5.48
CA LYS A 327 -37.90 -22.37 5.46
C LYS A 327 -38.82 -21.30 6.02
N ILE A 328 -39.38 -20.47 5.13
CA ILE A 328 -40.39 -19.48 5.46
C ILE A 328 -41.76 -20.12 5.16
N PRO A 329 -42.66 -20.29 6.13
CA PRO A 329 -44.05 -20.65 5.88
C PRO A 329 -44.89 -19.42 5.48
N PRO A 330 -45.96 -19.58 4.69
CA PRO A 330 -46.76 -18.47 4.20
C PRO A 330 -47.66 -17.95 5.32
N THR A 331 -47.50 -16.67 5.68
CA THR A 331 -48.41 -16.01 6.63
C THR A 331 -49.23 -14.95 5.92
N GLN A 332 -50.54 -15.11 6.06
CA GLN A 332 -51.60 -14.29 5.49
C GLN A 332 -51.60 -12.87 6.09
N SER A 333 -51.84 -11.88 5.24
CA SER A 333 -52.13 -10.50 5.62
C SER A 333 -53.45 -10.40 6.39
N PRO A 334 -53.58 -9.41 7.28
CA PRO A 334 -54.76 -8.56 7.14
C PRO A 334 -54.46 -7.05 7.20
N ILE A 335 -55.32 -6.37 6.46
CA ILE A 335 -55.50 -4.95 6.26
C ILE A 335 -55.80 -4.24 7.58
N ALA A 336 -55.07 -3.16 7.91
CA ALA A 336 -55.51 -2.18 8.90
C ALA A 336 -54.97 -0.78 8.59
N ASN A 337 -55.88 0.00 7.99
CA ASN A 337 -56.05 1.45 8.00
C ASN A 337 -55.24 2.20 9.11
N ARG A 338 -54.28 3.04 8.72
CA ARG A 338 -53.77 4.13 9.56
C ARG A 338 -53.60 5.41 8.75
N GLN A 339 -54.46 6.38 9.05
CA GLN A 339 -54.36 7.76 8.61
C GLN A 339 -53.14 8.42 9.26
N SER A 340 -52.23 8.93 8.43
CA SER A 340 -51.10 9.75 8.86
C SER A 340 -51.51 11.23 9.02
N PRO A 341 -51.09 11.92 10.10
CA PRO A 341 -51.35 13.35 10.27
C PRO A 341 -50.49 14.19 9.31
N LYS A 342 -51.12 15.20 8.69
CA LYS A 342 -50.48 16.19 7.82
C LYS A 342 -49.37 16.94 8.58
N ARG A 343 -48.11 16.70 8.17
CA ARG A 343 -46.94 17.42 8.65
C ARG A 343 -46.81 18.73 7.84
N VAL A 344 -47.02 19.86 8.51
CA VAL A 344 -46.81 21.21 7.94
C VAL A 344 -45.30 21.45 7.82
N LEU A 345 -44.83 21.70 6.60
CA LEU A 345 -43.44 22.05 6.32
C LEU A 345 -43.17 23.52 6.72
N PRO A 346 -42.04 23.84 7.36
CA PRO A 346 -41.63 25.21 7.59
C PRO A 346 -41.19 25.89 6.27
N PRO A 347 -41.37 27.22 6.14
CA PRO A 347 -41.03 27.96 4.93
C PRO A 347 -39.51 28.01 4.68
N PRO A 348 -39.08 28.13 3.41
CA PRO A 348 -37.67 28.14 3.04
C PRO A 348 -36.94 29.41 3.52
N PRO A 349 -35.64 29.31 3.84
CA PRO A 349 -34.83 30.46 4.24
C PRO A 349 -34.66 31.46 3.09
N ARG A 350 -34.73 32.76 3.42
CA ARG A 350 -34.53 33.85 2.46
C ARG A 350 -33.08 33.88 1.94
N PRO A 351 -32.87 34.20 0.66
CA PRO A 351 -31.53 34.37 0.11
C PRO A 351 -30.83 35.60 0.72
N PRO A 352 -29.50 35.53 0.93
CA PRO A 352 -28.71 36.65 1.45
C PRO A 352 -28.68 37.83 0.47
N LYS A 353 -28.79 39.04 1.03
CA LYS A 353 -28.67 40.31 0.30
C LYS A 353 -27.26 40.44 -0.28
N LEU A 354 -27.18 40.59 -1.60
CA LEU A 354 -25.98 41.03 -2.31
C LEU A 354 -25.60 42.44 -1.86
N MET A 355 -24.40 42.61 -1.31
CA MET A 355 -23.80 43.92 -1.12
C MET A 355 -23.07 44.37 -2.39
N PRO A 356 -22.99 45.68 -2.68
CA PRO A 356 -22.40 46.20 -3.91
C PRO A 356 -20.89 46.43 -3.79
N ASN A 357 -20.18 45.99 -4.84
CA ASN A 357 -19.01 46.59 -5.51
C ASN A 357 -18.00 47.40 -4.68
N LEU A 358 -16.78 46.86 -4.55
CA LEU A 358 -15.56 47.66 -4.36
C LEU A 358 -14.79 47.80 -5.70
N PRO A 359 -14.22 48.98 -5.99
CA PRO A 359 -13.56 49.26 -7.26
C PRO A 359 -12.13 48.68 -7.34
N SER A 360 -11.85 48.18 -8.54
CA SER A 360 -10.57 47.69 -9.04
C SER A 360 -9.52 48.80 -9.08
N ALA A 361 -8.40 48.62 -8.37
CA ALA A 361 -7.20 49.44 -8.52
C ALA A 361 -6.14 48.62 -9.27
N GLY A 362 -5.99 48.91 -10.56
CA GLY A 362 -4.94 48.36 -11.40
C GLY A 362 -3.57 48.90 -11.00
N ARG A 363 -2.59 47.99 -10.92
CA ARG A 363 -1.17 48.37 -10.91
C ARG A 363 -0.43 47.52 -11.93
N VAL A 364 -0.25 48.10 -13.11
CA VAL A 364 0.66 47.61 -14.15
C VAL A 364 2.09 47.84 -13.66
N MET A 365 2.80 46.76 -13.32
CA MET A 365 4.25 46.80 -13.13
C MET A 365 4.92 46.45 -14.46
N THR A 366 5.59 47.44 -15.03
CA THR A 366 6.47 47.33 -16.18
C THR A 366 7.64 46.40 -15.87
N ARG A 367 7.81 45.39 -16.72
CA ARG A 367 8.88 44.39 -16.64
C ARG A 367 10.17 44.99 -17.20
N ALA A 368 11.14 45.24 -16.33
CA ALA A 368 12.48 45.67 -16.71
C ALA A 368 13.20 44.55 -17.49
N ALA A 369 13.87 44.94 -18.57
CA ALA A 369 14.64 44.08 -19.45
C ALA A 369 15.86 43.47 -18.73
N MET A 370 16.03 42.15 -18.85
CA MET A 370 17.25 41.44 -18.45
C MET A 370 18.37 41.69 -19.48
N PRO A 371 19.64 41.82 -19.05
CA PRO A 371 20.78 41.85 -19.95
C PRO A 371 21.09 40.45 -20.55
N PRO A 372 21.73 40.39 -21.73
CA PRO A 372 22.01 39.13 -22.43
C PRO A 372 23.10 38.32 -21.73
N ALA A 373 22.93 36.99 -21.74
CA ALA A 373 23.90 36.02 -21.23
C ALA A 373 25.19 36.01 -22.08
N PRO A 374 26.37 35.80 -21.46
CA PRO A 374 27.64 35.72 -22.18
C PRO A 374 27.77 34.42 -22.98
N ALA A 375 28.32 34.53 -24.18
CA ALA A 375 28.57 33.44 -25.11
C ALA A 375 29.60 32.44 -24.56
N VAL A 376 29.24 31.16 -24.54
CA VAL A 376 30.12 30.04 -24.20
C VAL A 376 30.84 29.57 -25.48
N PRO A 377 32.18 29.45 -25.50
CA PRO A 377 32.91 28.94 -26.65
C PRO A 377 32.72 27.42 -26.82
N PRO A 378 32.70 26.90 -28.06
CA PRO A 378 32.48 25.48 -28.33
C PRO A 378 33.66 24.62 -27.88
N ARG A 379 33.37 23.51 -27.18
CA ARG A 379 34.35 22.46 -26.87
C ARG A 379 34.66 21.63 -28.12
N PRO A 380 35.92 21.21 -28.30
CA PRO A 380 36.31 20.29 -29.38
C PRO A 380 35.76 18.88 -29.11
N ILE A 381 35.15 18.29 -30.14
CA ILE A 381 34.65 16.92 -30.15
C ILE A 381 35.82 16.01 -30.55
N SER A 382 36.22 15.10 -29.66
CA SER A 382 37.12 13.99 -29.99
C SER A 382 36.33 12.80 -30.55
N PRO A 383 36.91 12.01 -31.46
CA PRO A 383 36.19 11.02 -32.26
C PRO A 383 35.86 9.76 -31.45
N VAL A 384 34.57 9.41 -31.40
CA VAL A 384 34.09 8.13 -30.89
C VAL A 384 34.15 7.09 -32.01
N ALA A 385 34.77 5.95 -31.69
CA ALA A 385 34.86 4.78 -32.54
C ALA A 385 33.46 4.25 -32.91
N LYS A 386 33.27 3.94 -34.19
CA LYS A 386 32.07 3.33 -34.75
C LYS A 386 31.83 1.93 -34.16
N PRO A 387 30.60 1.60 -33.75
CA PRO A 387 30.10 0.24 -33.81
C PRO A 387 29.19 0.04 -35.04
N SER A 388 29.40 -1.13 -35.62
CA SER A 388 28.55 -1.97 -36.45
C SER A 388 27.05 -1.58 -36.59
N THR A 389 26.66 -1.44 -37.86
CA THR A 389 25.37 -1.79 -38.47
C THR A 389 24.06 -1.36 -37.78
N LEU A 390 23.59 -0.19 -38.21
CA LEU A 390 22.27 0.42 -37.94
C LEU A 390 21.08 -0.41 -38.46
N GLU A 391 21.32 -1.46 -39.25
CA GLU A 391 20.29 -2.38 -39.75
C GLU A 391 19.86 -3.44 -38.72
N GLU A 392 20.68 -3.78 -37.72
CA GLU A 392 20.28 -4.72 -36.66
C GLU A 392 19.42 -4.08 -35.56
N LEU A 393 19.56 -2.77 -35.35
CA LEU A 393 18.79 -2.02 -34.34
C LEU A 393 17.35 -1.70 -34.78
N HIS A 394 17.10 -1.60 -36.10
CA HIS A 394 15.74 -1.43 -36.62
C HIS A 394 14.93 -2.73 -36.60
N LYS A 395 15.59 -3.89 -36.71
CA LYS A 395 14.92 -5.19 -36.71
C LYS A 395 14.44 -5.60 -35.31
N ILE A 396 15.16 -5.20 -34.26
CA ILE A 396 14.77 -5.46 -32.86
C ILE A 396 13.66 -4.49 -32.40
N GLN A 397 13.60 -3.25 -32.92
CA GLN A 397 12.54 -2.30 -32.59
C GLN A 397 11.19 -2.57 -33.29
N GLU A 398 11.16 -3.33 -34.39
CA GLU A 398 9.91 -3.70 -35.06
C GLU A 398 9.26 -4.97 -34.48
N GLU A 399 10.03 -5.91 -33.91
CA GLU A 399 9.47 -7.13 -33.28
C GLU A 399 8.85 -6.88 -31.88
N GLU A 400 9.26 -5.83 -31.16
CA GLU A 400 8.65 -5.48 -29.87
C GLU A 400 7.36 -4.63 -29.97
N ARG A 401 6.94 -4.24 -31.19
CA ARG A 401 5.71 -3.44 -31.42
C ARG A 401 4.48 -4.25 -31.85
N SER A 402 4.58 -5.58 -31.93
CA SER A 402 3.50 -6.43 -32.46
C SER A 402 2.78 -7.31 -31.44
N PHE A 403 2.64 -6.90 -30.18
CA PHE A 403 1.66 -7.50 -29.26
C PHE A 403 1.04 -6.42 -28.35
N SER A 404 0.19 -5.57 -28.93
CA SER A 404 -0.75 -4.74 -28.15
C SER A 404 -2.17 -5.06 -28.59
N VAL A 405 -2.89 -5.75 -27.70
CA VAL A 405 -4.31 -6.13 -27.85
C VAL A 405 -5.21 -4.89 -28.08
N ASN A 406 -4.75 -3.70 -27.67
CA ASN A 406 -5.46 -2.44 -27.88
C ASN A 406 -5.42 -1.92 -29.33
N ALA A 407 -4.47 -2.37 -30.16
CA ALA A 407 -4.39 -1.97 -31.57
C ALA A 407 -5.37 -2.77 -32.47
N ALA A 408 -5.80 -3.95 -32.04
CA ALA A 408 -6.79 -4.77 -32.77
C ALA A 408 -8.22 -4.21 -32.60
N VAL A 409 -8.55 -3.66 -31.42
CA VAL A 409 -9.86 -3.03 -31.15
C VAL A 409 -10.01 -1.70 -31.91
N ALA A 410 -8.92 -0.95 -32.09
CA ALA A 410 -8.94 0.32 -32.84
C ALA A 410 -9.11 0.15 -34.36
N ARG A 411 -8.82 -1.02 -34.95
CA ARG A 411 -8.99 -1.28 -36.39
C ARG A 411 -10.35 -1.87 -36.76
N ALA A 412 -11.15 -2.31 -35.79
CA ALA A 412 -12.49 -2.85 -36.02
C ALA A 412 -13.59 -1.77 -36.14
N GLY A 413 -13.27 -0.49 -35.88
CA GLY A 413 -14.25 0.60 -35.74
C GLY A 413 -14.39 1.57 -36.92
N SER A 414 -13.71 1.37 -38.06
CA SER A 414 -13.76 2.35 -39.17
C SER A 414 -14.32 1.74 -40.45
N LYS A 415 -15.65 1.64 -40.49
CA LYS A 415 -16.44 1.62 -41.72
C LYS A 415 -17.81 2.24 -41.43
N GLU A 416 -17.88 3.57 -41.46
CA GLU A 416 -19.14 4.30 -41.60
C GLU A 416 -19.15 4.95 -42.98
N GLU A 417 -19.93 4.33 -43.88
CA GLU A 417 -20.55 5.04 -45.00
C GLU A 417 -21.70 5.89 -44.43
N GLY A 418 -21.86 7.08 -45.00
CA GLY A 418 -22.71 8.14 -44.46
C GLY A 418 -24.19 7.77 -44.34
N GLY A 419 -24.80 8.25 -43.25
CA GLY A 419 -26.24 8.19 -43.08
C GLY A 419 -26.66 8.65 -41.68
N GLN A 420 -27.27 9.83 -41.62
CA GLN A 420 -28.32 10.27 -40.70
C GLN A 420 -28.14 9.94 -39.20
N VAL A 421 -27.90 10.98 -38.41
CA VAL A 421 -27.86 10.94 -36.93
C VAL A 421 -29.21 10.47 -36.39
N VAL A 422 -29.27 9.23 -35.94
CA VAL A 422 -30.36 8.68 -35.11
C VAL A 422 -29.81 8.48 -33.71
N SER A 423 -30.60 8.86 -32.70
CA SER A 423 -30.26 8.82 -31.28
C SER A 423 -29.79 7.43 -30.85
N GLY A 424 -28.77 7.37 -29.98
CA GLY A 424 -28.09 6.14 -29.59
C GLY A 424 -28.97 5.08 -28.90
N ASP A 425 -30.14 5.46 -28.40
CA ASP A 425 -31.07 4.54 -27.74
C ASP A 425 -31.85 3.67 -28.74
N ASP A 426 -32.23 4.19 -29.91
CA ASP A 426 -33.00 3.44 -30.91
C ASP A 426 -32.18 2.30 -31.56
N ARG A 427 -30.85 2.44 -31.58
CA ARG A 427 -29.93 1.46 -32.19
C ARG A 427 -29.72 0.22 -31.33
N VAL A 428 -29.89 0.35 -30.01
CA VAL A 428 -29.83 -0.80 -29.08
C VAL A 428 -31.12 -1.60 -29.16
N GLU A 429 -32.27 -0.91 -29.25
CA GLU A 429 -33.58 -1.54 -29.27
C GLU A 429 -33.84 -2.29 -30.60
N GLN A 430 -33.39 -1.74 -31.74
CA GLN A 430 -33.41 -2.47 -33.02
C GLN A 430 -32.53 -3.72 -33.03
N LYS A 431 -31.35 -3.67 -32.39
CA LYS A 431 -30.46 -4.85 -32.29
C LYS A 431 -31.04 -5.94 -31.39
N LEU A 432 -31.77 -5.56 -30.34
CA LEU A 432 -32.47 -6.54 -29.49
C LEU A 432 -33.59 -7.24 -30.25
N GLN A 433 -34.41 -6.49 -31.00
CA GLN A 433 -35.48 -7.06 -31.81
C GLN A 433 -34.96 -7.97 -32.94
N GLU A 434 -33.81 -7.64 -33.54
CA GLU A 434 -33.19 -8.49 -34.56
C GLU A 434 -32.68 -9.81 -33.98
N LEU A 435 -32.15 -9.79 -32.75
CA LEU A 435 -31.68 -10.99 -32.05
C LEU A 435 -32.83 -11.87 -31.58
N GLU A 436 -33.91 -11.29 -31.07
CA GLU A 436 -35.12 -12.03 -30.70
C GLU A 436 -35.74 -12.71 -31.92
N LYS A 437 -35.81 -12.01 -33.06
CA LYS A 437 -36.32 -12.59 -34.31
C LYS A 437 -35.43 -13.74 -34.83
N LYS A 438 -34.10 -13.61 -34.73
CA LYS A 438 -33.18 -14.70 -35.12
C LYS A 438 -33.31 -15.92 -34.20
N LEU A 439 -33.59 -15.70 -32.92
CA LEU A 439 -33.80 -16.79 -31.96
C LEU A 439 -35.12 -17.54 -32.24
N GLU A 440 -36.17 -16.83 -32.68
CA GLU A 440 -37.45 -17.44 -33.08
C GLU A 440 -37.36 -18.20 -34.42
N GLU A 441 -36.45 -17.84 -35.32
CA GLU A 441 -36.24 -18.55 -36.59
C GLU A 441 -35.34 -19.80 -36.44
N GLU A 442 -34.60 -19.94 -35.33
CA GLU A 442 -33.73 -21.10 -35.03
C GLU A 442 -34.42 -22.21 -34.19
N VAL A 443 -35.64 -21.97 -33.72
CA VAL A 443 -36.50 -22.93 -32.98
C VAL A 443 -37.61 -23.44 -33.88
#